data_AF-A0A8S1EIC6-F1
#
_entry.id   AF-A0A8S1EIC6-F1
#
_cell.length_a   1.000
_cell.length_b   1.000
_cell.length_c   1.000
_cell.angle_alpha   90.00
_cell.angle_beta   90.00
_cell.angle_gamma   90.00
#
_symmetry.space_group_name_H-M   'P 1'
#
loop_
_entity.id
_entity.type
_entity.pdbx_description
1 polymer ?
#
loop_
_entity_poly.entity_id
_entity_poly.type
_entity_poly.pdbx_seq_one_letter_code
_entity_poly.pdbx_strand_id
1 'polypeptide(L)'
;MEKNSEPSANGETPGKSIMNFLKRALSFRRRTHSDVASTSDDCFPLVAPSVYEDPFVAVTADGFLHIKYYMVFNPKAEFHMNPIHTPLVRQYARSVEISQIEIIFYASGHESQDEQVCKTWGISRNDVWWASHLNRNEKGNLFTKVVIDEGLTMRTGFSVVNMEALAEVLQCLGLPTDTPFQHGIPSPPFKVLQIPFIDDNVDDLDKDKATSS
;
A
#
# COMPACT_ATOMS: atom_id res chain seq x y z
N MET A 1 56.32 18.82 -19.08
CA MET A 1 55.43 17.94 -19.87
C MET A 1 54.58 17.21 -18.86
N GLU A 2 53.43 17.78 -18.49
CA GLU A 2 52.06 17.51 -18.99
C GLU A 2 51.30 16.81 -17.85
N LYS A 3 50.48 17.54 -17.08
CA LYS A 3 49.06 17.93 -17.25
C LYS A 3 48.06 16.82 -16.85
N ASN A 4 47.32 17.14 -15.76
CA ASN A 4 45.90 16.84 -15.47
C ASN A 4 45.52 15.35 -15.25
N SER A 5 44.58 14.94 -14.38
CA SER A 5 43.35 15.59 -13.91
C SER A 5 42.69 14.75 -12.80
N GLU A 6 42.11 15.41 -11.80
CA GLU A 6 40.88 15.00 -11.10
C GLU A 6 39.84 16.14 -11.31
N PRO A 7 38.57 16.02 -10.88
CA PRO A 7 37.59 14.95 -11.13
C PRO A 7 36.30 15.56 -11.73
N SER A 8 35.43 14.76 -12.35
CA SER A 8 34.07 15.18 -12.73
C SER A 8 33.21 13.94 -12.95
N ALA A 9 31.91 13.91 -12.69
CA ALA A 9 30.97 14.67 -11.87
C ALA A 9 29.65 13.88 -12.04
N ASN A 10 28.74 14.01 -11.07
CA ASN A 10 27.31 13.73 -11.20
C ASN A 10 26.87 12.25 -11.13
N GLY A 11 26.97 11.69 -9.92
CA GLY A 11 25.94 10.76 -9.46
C GLY A 11 24.66 11.54 -9.16
N GLU A 12 23.71 11.55 -10.09
CA GLU A 12 22.34 11.95 -9.78
C GLU A 12 21.74 10.94 -8.81
N THR A 13 21.61 11.34 -7.56
CA THR A 13 20.90 10.57 -6.54
C THR A 13 19.42 10.43 -6.94
N PRO A 14 18.84 9.21 -6.93
CA PRO A 14 17.48 8.95 -7.40
C PRO A 14 16.38 9.81 -6.74
N GLY A 15 16.61 10.32 -5.53
CA GLY A 15 15.68 11.22 -4.83
C GLY A 15 15.44 12.59 -5.48
N LYS A 16 16.37 13.11 -6.30
CA LYS A 16 16.17 14.41 -6.98
C LYS A 16 15.14 14.33 -8.11
N SER A 17 15.03 13.18 -8.76
CA SER A 17 14.07 12.94 -9.84
C SER A 17 12.63 12.91 -9.32
N ILE A 18 12.41 12.24 -8.18
CA ILE A 18 11.11 12.14 -7.52
C ILE A 18 10.64 13.52 -7.04
N MET A 19 11.51 14.31 -6.41
CA MET A 19 11.14 15.67 -5.97
C MET A 19 10.74 16.59 -7.13
N ASN A 20 11.38 16.48 -8.29
CA ASN A 20 11.01 17.27 -9.46
C ASN A 20 9.66 16.82 -10.05
N PHE A 21 9.39 15.52 -10.04
CA PHE A 21 8.08 14.98 -10.43
C PHE A 21 6.97 15.43 -9.47
N LEU A 22 7.21 15.35 -8.16
CA LEU A 22 6.27 15.80 -7.13
C LEU A 22 5.99 17.30 -7.21
N LYS A 23 7.03 18.13 -7.40
CA LYS A 23 6.85 19.58 -7.62
C LYS A 23 5.97 19.88 -8.83
N ARG A 24 6.12 19.10 -9.91
CA ARG A 24 5.30 19.23 -11.11
C ARG A 24 3.86 18.79 -10.86
N ALA A 25 3.67 17.66 -10.19
CA ALA A 25 2.34 17.14 -9.85
C ALA A 25 1.58 18.07 -8.89
N LEU A 26 2.26 18.62 -7.88
CA LEU A 26 1.69 19.57 -6.91
C LEU A 26 1.39 20.95 -7.52
N SER A 27 2.05 21.33 -8.62
CA SER A 27 1.75 22.59 -9.32
C SER A 27 0.34 22.63 -9.94
N PHE A 28 -0.27 21.46 -10.19
CA PHE A 28 -1.66 21.36 -10.63
C PHE A 28 -2.68 21.75 -9.54
N ARG A 29 -2.29 21.74 -8.26
CA ARG A 29 -3.17 22.06 -7.14
C ARG A 29 -3.48 23.55 -6.98
N ARG A 30 -2.95 24.43 -7.85
CA ARG A 30 -3.06 25.91 -7.71
C ARG A 30 -4.04 26.61 -8.67
N ARG A 31 -4.88 25.92 -9.43
CA ARG A 31 -5.87 26.57 -10.32
C ARG A 31 -7.30 26.12 -10.03
N THR A 32 -7.89 26.69 -8.98
CA THR A 32 -9.35 26.78 -8.85
C THR A 32 -9.70 28.21 -8.44
N HIS A 33 -9.69 29.13 -9.41
CA HIS A 33 -10.50 30.35 -9.48
C HIS A 33 -10.09 31.14 -10.72
N SER A 34 -10.69 30.82 -11.87
CA SER A 34 -10.80 31.80 -12.96
C SER A 34 -12.13 31.59 -13.67
N ASP A 35 -13.04 32.55 -13.50
CA ASP A 35 -14.30 32.65 -14.21
C ASP A 35 -14.04 32.98 -15.69
N VAL A 36 -13.74 31.96 -16.49
CA VAL A 36 -13.74 32.08 -17.94
C VAL A 36 -14.51 30.89 -18.51
N ALA A 37 -15.66 31.18 -19.09
CA ALA A 37 -16.47 30.20 -19.81
C ALA A 37 -15.67 29.70 -21.04
N SER A 38 -15.15 28.48 -20.94
CA SER A 38 -14.52 27.79 -22.06
C SER A 38 -15.46 26.70 -22.54
N THR A 39 -15.90 26.84 -23.79
CA THR A 39 -16.66 25.82 -24.52
C THR A 39 -15.74 24.67 -24.88
N SER A 40 -16.27 23.44 -24.77
CA SER A 40 -15.69 22.16 -25.20
C SER A 40 -14.41 21.74 -24.48
N ASP A 41 -14.58 20.99 -23.40
CA ASP A 41 -13.75 19.82 -23.12
C ASP A 41 -14.67 18.70 -22.66
N ASP A 42 -14.59 17.55 -23.32
CA ASP A 42 -15.21 16.32 -22.88
C ASP A 42 -14.81 16.08 -21.41
N CYS A 43 -15.79 16.23 -20.52
CA CYS A 43 -15.60 16.26 -19.08
C CYS A 43 -15.37 14.83 -18.57
N PHE A 44 -14.23 14.24 -18.89
CA PHE A 44 -13.71 13.11 -18.13
C PHE A 44 -13.30 13.66 -16.76
N PRO A 45 -13.71 13.04 -15.64
CA PRO A 45 -13.24 13.48 -14.33
C PRO A 45 -11.72 13.46 -14.35
N LEU A 46 -11.10 14.63 -14.15
CA LEU A 46 -9.65 14.78 -14.03
C LEU A 46 -9.17 13.86 -12.91
N VAL A 47 -8.63 12.69 -13.28
CA VAL A 47 -8.07 11.75 -12.31
C VAL A 47 -6.66 12.22 -11.96
N ALA A 48 -6.42 12.45 -10.67
CA ALA A 48 -5.10 12.84 -10.20
C ALA A 48 -4.07 11.76 -10.58
N PRO A 49 -2.89 12.12 -11.12
CA PRO A 49 -1.90 11.14 -11.54
C PRO A 49 -1.34 10.37 -10.34
N SER A 50 -0.90 9.13 -10.57
CA SER A 50 -0.12 8.37 -9.58
C SER A 50 1.28 8.94 -9.47
N VAL A 51 1.75 9.15 -8.24
CA VAL A 51 3.14 9.55 -7.94
C VAL A 51 3.98 8.39 -7.41
N TYR A 52 3.33 7.32 -6.97
CA TYR A 52 3.93 6.07 -6.53
C TYR A 52 2.99 4.93 -6.89
N GLU A 53 3.52 3.83 -7.41
CA GLU A 53 2.76 2.60 -7.63
C GLU A 53 3.60 1.37 -7.26
N ASP A 54 2.94 0.44 -6.61
CA ASP A 54 3.39 -0.90 -6.25
C ASP A 54 2.23 -1.87 -6.60
N PRO A 55 2.47 -3.18 -6.76
CA PRO A 55 1.45 -4.19 -7.06
C PRO A 55 0.10 -4.02 -6.35
N PHE A 56 0.11 -3.72 -5.05
CA PHE A 56 -1.10 -3.68 -4.22
C PHE A 56 -1.49 -2.27 -3.79
N VAL A 57 -0.68 -1.26 -4.10
CA VAL A 57 -0.89 0.10 -3.60
C VAL A 57 -0.48 1.16 -4.61
N ALA A 58 -1.21 2.26 -4.66
CA ALA A 58 -0.86 3.43 -5.44
C ALA A 58 -1.08 4.70 -4.61
N VAL A 59 -0.24 5.70 -4.80
CA VAL A 59 -0.43 7.03 -4.19
C VAL A 59 -0.68 8.04 -5.30
N THR A 60 -1.75 8.80 -5.20
CA THR A 60 -2.14 9.82 -6.18
C THR A 60 -1.81 11.23 -5.70
N ALA A 61 -1.54 12.14 -6.63
CA ALA A 61 -1.08 13.50 -6.35
C ALA A 61 -2.08 14.38 -5.58
N ASP A 62 -3.34 13.95 -5.47
CA ASP A 62 -4.40 14.58 -4.69
C ASP A 62 -4.36 14.22 -3.19
N GLY A 63 -3.42 13.36 -2.77
CA GLY A 63 -3.21 13.03 -1.35
C GLY A 63 -3.95 11.76 -0.89
N PHE A 64 -4.27 10.85 -1.81
CA PHE A 64 -4.89 9.57 -1.50
C PHE A 64 -3.93 8.39 -1.68
N LEU A 65 -3.97 7.48 -0.72
CA LEU A 65 -3.36 6.16 -0.74
C LEU A 65 -4.44 5.14 -1.14
N HIS A 66 -4.24 4.43 -2.24
CA HIS A 66 -5.19 3.46 -2.77
C HIS A 66 -4.65 2.05 -2.63
N ILE A 67 -5.33 1.20 -1.87
CA ILE A 67 -5.03 -0.22 -1.72
C ILE A 67 -5.89 -0.98 -2.73
N LYS A 68 -5.24 -1.56 -3.73
CA LYS A 68 -5.88 -2.19 -4.90
C LYS A 68 -6.58 -3.50 -4.48
N TYR A 69 -7.76 -3.75 -5.05
CA TYR A 69 -8.55 -4.99 -4.89
C TYR A 69 -9.00 -5.31 -3.46
N TYR A 70 -9.42 -4.29 -2.72
CA TYR A 70 -9.89 -4.37 -1.32
C TYR A 70 -11.02 -5.38 -1.05
N MET A 71 -11.87 -5.69 -2.04
CA MET A 71 -13.04 -6.55 -1.84
C MET A 71 -12.97 -7.89 -2.61
N VAL A 72 -11.96 -8.10 -3.45
CA VAL A 72 -11.96 -9.22 -4.38
C VAL A 72 -10.77 -10.12 -4.10
N PHE A 73 -11.01 -11.27 -3.48
CA PHE A 73 -10.08 -12.40 -3.54
C PHE A 73 -10.06 -12.90 -4.99
N ASN A 74 -9.05 -12.47 -5.74
CA ASN A 74 -8.86 -12.96 -7.09
C ASN A 74 -7.60 -13.85 -7.11
N PRO A 75 -7.75 -15.18 -7.05
CA PRO A 75 -6.60 -16.09 -7.14
C PRO A 75 -5.91 -16.01 -8.51
N LYS A 76 -6.55 -15.39 -9.51
CA LYS A 76 -5.97 -15.04 -10.82
C LYS A 76 -5.44 -13.62 -10.89
N ALA A 77 -5.48 -12.83 -9.81
CA ALA A 77 -4.78 -11.54 -9.73
C ALA A 77 -3.27 -11.72 -9.55
N GLU A 78 -2.74 -12.86 -10.03
CA GLU A 78 -1.33 -13.05 -10.35
C GLU A 78 -0.84 -11.83 -11.14
N PHE A 79 -0.09 -10.96 -10.47
CA PHE A 79 0.75 -9.93 -11.08
C PHE A 79 0.07 -8.89 -11.97
N HIS A 80 -1.25 -8.69 -11.86
CA HIS A 80 -1.88 -7.60 -12.59
C HIS A 80 -1.56 -6.25 -11.93
N MET A 81 -0.39 -5.70 -12.32
CA MET A 81 0.10 -4.33 -12.13
C MET A 81 -0.80 -3.28 -12.78
N ASN A 82 -2.11 -3.55 -12.82
CA ASN A 82 -3.06 -2.66 -13.45
C ASN A 82 -2.95 -1.30 -12.73
N PRO A 83 -2.78 -0.21 -13.48
CA PRO A 83 -2.72 1.12 -12.89
C PRO A 83 -4.00 1.41 -12.12
N ILE A 84 -3.89 2.21 -11.05
CA ILE A 84 -5.07 2.63 -10.27
C ILE A 84 -6.10 3.39 -11.11
N HIS A 85 -5.66 3.98 -12.22
CA HIS A 85 -6.53 4.69 -13.18
C HIS A 85 -7.44 3.78 -13.99
N THR A 86 -7.22 2.46 -13.95
CA THR A 86 -8.14 1.47 -14.53
C THR A 86 -9.48 1.53 -13.77
N PRO A 87 -10.62 1.81 -14.43
CA PRO A 87 -11.90 2.00 -13.74
C PRO A 87 -12.27 0.87 -12.78
N LEU A 88 -12.04 -0.38 -13.20
CA LEU A 88 -12.31 -1.56 -12.38
C LEU A 88 -11.41 -1.63 -11.13
N VAL A 89 -10.13 -1.29 -11.27
CA VAL A 89 -9.18 -1.29 -10.14
C VAL A 89 -9.59 -0.22 -9.14
N ARG A 90 -9.91 0.98 -9.63
CA ARG A 90 -10.36 2.10 -8.79
C ARG A 90 -11.64 1.77 -8.04
N GLN A 91 -12.60 1.15 -8.71
CA GLN A 91 -13.89 0.74 -8.12
C GLN A 91 -13.71 -0.21 -6.94
N TYR A 92 -12.71 -1.09 -6.99
CA TYR A 92 -12.44 -2.08 -5.95
C TYR A 92 -11.27 -1.70 -5.04
N ALA A 93 -10.68 -0.52 -5.19
CA ALA A 93 -9.63 -0.05 -4.30
C ALA A 93 -10.24 0.53 -3.02
N ARG A 94 -9.56 0.36 -1.89
CA ARG A 94 -9.82 1.18 -0.70
C ARG A 94 -8.93 2.40 -0.76
N SER A 95 -9.53 3.56 -0.69
CA SER A 95 -8.81 4.84 -0.65
C SER A 95 -8.74 5.35 0.78
N VAL A 96 -7.55 5.75 1.20
CA VAL A 96 -7.24 6.36 2.48
C VAL A 96 -6.72 7.76 2.19
N GLU A 97 -7.27 8.77 2.86
CA GLU A 97 -6.70 10.12 2.78
C GLU A 97 -5.43 10.17 3.63
N ILE A 98 -4.31 10.59 3.05
CA ILE A 98 -3.01 10.57 3.74
C ILE A 98 -3.01 11.42 5.01
N SER A 99 -3.78 12.51 5.02
CA SER A 99 -3.96 13.41 6.16
C SER A 99 -4.67 12.76 7.36
N GLN A 100 -5.38 11.64 7.15
CA GLN A 100 -6.14 10.92 8.17
C GLN A 100 -5.35 9.75 8.78
N ILE A 101 -4.14 9.49 8.29
CA ILE A 101 -3.32 8.40 8.81
C ILE A 101 -2.79 8.80 10.18
N GLU A 102 -3.16 8.03 11.20
CA GLU A 102 -2.73 8.25 12.59
C GLU A 102 -1.43 7.50 12.92
N ILE A 103 -1.28 6.26 12.42
CA ILE A 103 -0.10 5.42 12.71
C ILE A 103 0.23 4.57 11.48
N ILE A 104 1.53 4.44 11.19
CA ILE A 104 2.05 3.52 10.18
C ILE A 104 2.87 2.44 10.87
N PHE A 105 2.39 1.21 10.82
CA PHE A 105 3.13 0.04 11.28
C PHE A 105 3.89 -0.60 10.10
N TYR A 106 5.09 -1.11 10.34
CA TYR A 106 5.86 -1.77 9.31
C TYR A 106 6.74 -2.90 9.85
N ALA A 107 6.89 -3.96 9.07
CA ALA A 107 7.80 -5.06 9.36
C ALA A 107 8.37 -5.66 8.08
N SER A 108 9.59 -6.21 8.14
CA SER A 108 10.14 -6.96 7.02
C SER A 108 9.25 -8.17 6.72
N GLY A 109 9.12 -8.53 5.43
CA GLY A 109 8.36 -9.72 5.02
C GLY A 109 8.82 -11.00 5.73
N HIS A 110 10.10 -11.10 6.07
CA HIS A 110 10.67 -12.25 6.79
C HIS A 110 10.38 -12.25 8.30
N GLU A 111 10.18 -11.09 8.92
CA GLU A 111 9.91 -10.94 10.36
C GLU A 111 8.45 -11.28 10.70
N SER A 112 7.58 -11.33 9.69
CA SER A 112 6.15 -11.49 9.83
C SER A 112 5.68 -12.74 9.08
N GLN A 113 6.03 -13.92 9.57
CA GLN A 113 5.61 -15.20 8.96
C GLN A 113 4.33 -15.76 9.59
N ASP A 114 3.82 -15.14 10.66
CA ASP A 114 2.59 -15.55 11.32
C ASP A 114 1.38 -15.28 10.42
N GLU A 115 0.81 -16.35 9.85
CA GLU A 115 -0.34 -16.30 8.95
C GLU A 115 -1.63 -15.86 9.66
N GLN A 116 -1.72 -16.00 10.99
CA GLN A 116 -2.86 -15.56 11.78
C GLN A 116 -2.85 -14.03 11.97
N VAL A 117 -1.67 -13.42 12.00
CA VAL A 117 -1.47 -11.96 12.12
C VAL A 117 -1.38 -11.30 10.75
N CYS A 118 -0.93 -12.03 9.74
CA CYS A 118 -0.73 -11.50 8.41
C CYS A 118 -1.17 -12.49 7.34
N LYS A 119 -2.16 -12.11 6.53
CA LYS A 119 -2.62 -12.91 5.39
C LYS A 119 -2.18 -12.33 4.06
N THR A 120 -2.10 -13.16 3.03
CA THR A 120 -1.92 -12.67 1.66
C THR A 120 -3.11 -11.81 1.24
N TRP A 121 -4.31 -12.30 1.53
CA TRP A 121 -5.57 -11.60 1.29
C TRP A 121 -6.54 -11.78 2.45
N GLY A 122 -7.38 -10.78 2.69
CA GLY A 122 -8.48 -10.86 3.64
C GLY A 122 -8.11 -10.46 5.07
N ILE A 123 -9.04 -10.71 6.00
CA ILE A 123 -8.96 -10.22 7.38
C ILE A 123 -8.18 -11.20 8.26
N SER A 124 -7.27 -10.64 9.05
CA SER A 124 -6.44 -11.36 10.04
C SER A 124 -6.90 -11.05 11.47
N ARG A 125 -6.36 -11.77 12.46
CA ARG A 125 -6.83 -11.73 13.87
C ARG A 125 -6.61 -10.39 14.57
N ASN A 126 -5.82 -9.50 14.00
CA ASN A 126 -5.50 -8.17 14.51
C ASN A 126 -6.31 -7.04 13.86
N ASP A 127 -7.48 -7.38 13.29
CA ASP A 127 -8.39 -6.47 12.59
C ASP A 127 -7.72 -5.74 11.43
N VAL A 128 -6.71 -6.37 10.82
CA VAL A 128 -6.06 -5.90 9.61
C VAL A 128 -6.61 -6.68 8.43
N TRP A 129 -7.13 -5.94 7.44
CA TRP A 129 -7.45 -6.48 6.12
C TRP A 129 -6.20 -6.39 5.22
N TRP A 130 -5.80 -7.49 4.59
CA TRP A 130 -4.56 -7.57 3.82
C TRP A 130 -4.79 -7.60 2.30
N ALA A 131 -3.97 -6.84 1.56
CA ALA A 131 -3.65 -7.03 0.14
C ALA A 131 -2.15 -7.15 -0.04
N SER A 132 -1.63 -8.37 -0.18
CA SER A 132 -0.19 -8.59 -0.11
C SER A 132 0.30 -9.67 -1.05
N HIS A 133 1.62 -9.69 -1.22
CA HIS A 133 2.34 -10.58 -2.12
C HIS A 133 1.93 -12.05 -1.92
N LEU A 134 1.52 -12.74 -2.99
CA LEU A 134 1.10 -14.15 -2.96
C LEU A 134 2.21 -15.08 -2.47
N ASN A 135 3.46 -14.75 -2.82
CA ASN A 135 4.61 -15.57 -2.53
C ASN A 135 5.38 -15.09 -1.28
N ARG A 136 4.69 -14.83 -0.16
CA ARG A 136 5.33 -14.39 1.10
C ARG A 136 6.42 -15.35 1.59
N ASN A 137 6.29 -16.61 1.22
CA ASN A 137 7.16 -17.70 1.66
C ASN A 137 8.31 -17.98 0.69
N GLU A 138 8.36 -17.31 -0.47
CA GLU A 138 9.48 -17.40 -1.39
C GLU A 138 10.63 -16.53 -0.88
N LYS A 139 11.70 -17.19 -0.42
CA LYS A 139 12.87 -16.58 0.25
C LYS A 139 13.67 -15.55 -0.59
N GLY A 140 13.26 -15.28 -1.82
CA GLY A 140 13.90 -14.31 -2.72
C GLY A 140 13.17 -12.97 -2.85
N ASN A 141 11.91 -12.87 -2.42
CA ASN A 141 11.12 -11.66 -2.61
C ASN A 141 11.29 -10.71 -1.42
N LEU A 142 12.02 -9.61 -1.65
CA LEU A 142 12.16 -8.55 -0.66
C LEU A 142 10.94 -7.65 -0.70
N PHE A 143 10.17 -7.63 0.39
CA PHE A 143 9.05 -6.73 0.59
C PHE A 143 8.93 -6.34 2.07
N THR A 144 8.29 -5.21 2.32
CA THR A 144 7.90 -4.73 3.65
C THR A 144 6.39 -4.84 3.76
N LYS A 145 5.90 -5.37 4.88
CA LYS A 145 4.49 -5.30 5.23
C LYS A 145 4.23 -3.97 5.91
N VAL A 146 3.16 -3.31 5.52
CA VAL A 146 2.74 -2.01 6.02
C VAL A 146 1.30 -2.14 6.50
N VAL A 147 0.99 -1.57 7.66
CA VAL A 147 -0.38 -1.43 8.13
C VAL A 147 -0.65 0.04 8.43
N ILE A 148 -1.72 0.55 7.87
CA ILE A 148 -2.20 1.92 8.05
C ILE A 148 -3.34 1.89 9.07
N ASP A 149 -3.19 2.70 10.12
CA ASP A 149 -4.22 2.98 11.11
C ASP A 149 -4.77 4.39 10.89
N GLU A 150 -6.08 4.47 10.66
CA GLU A 150 -6.85 5.71 10.43
C GLU A 150 -7.74 6.03 11.66
N GLY A 151 -7.51 5.38 12.81
CA GLY A 151 -8.38 5.47 13.98
C GLY A 151 -9.72 4.72 13.81
N LEU A 152 -9.84 3.92 12.76
CA LEU A 152 -11.04 3.15 12.41
C LEU A 152 -11.03 1.75 13.03
N THR A 153 -12.19 1.09 13.03
CA THR A 153 -12.34 -0.28 13.57
C THR A 153 -11.56 -1.34 12.80
N MET A 154 -11.18 -1.08 11.54
CA MET A 154 -10.44 -2.03 10.70
C MET A 154 -9.32 -1.33 9.95
N ARG A 155 -8.10 -1.82 10.18
CA ARG A 155 -6.86 -1.31 9.59
C ARG A 155 -6.62 -1.90 8.21
N THR A 156 -5.83 -1.20 7.41
CA THR A 156 -5.48 -1.65 6.06
C THR A 156 -4.03 -2.09 6.01
N GLY A 157 -3.81 -3.36 5.69
CA GLY A 157 -2.50 -3.97 5.51
C GLY A 157 -2.18 -4.22 4.05
N PHE A 158 -0.94 -3.94 3.65
CA PHE A 158 -0.44 -4.26 2.32
C PHE A 158 1.05 -4.54 2.33
N SER A 159 1.60 -5.00 1.20
CA SER A 159 3.04 -5.10 1.02
C SER A 159 3.54 -4.09 -0.01
N VAL A 160 4.76 -3.60 0.21
CA VAL A 160 5.50 -2.76 -0.72
C VAL A 160 6.92 -3.29 -0.91
N VAL A 161 7.48 -3.06 -2.09
CA VAL A 161 8.88 -3.39 -2.40
C VAL A 161 9.83 -2.37 -1.80
N ASN A 162 9.43 -1.09 -1.80
CA ASN A 162 10.26 0.01 -1.31
C ASN A 162 9.49 0.87 -0.30
N MET A 163 9.72 0.61 0.99
CA MET A 163 9.10 1.34 2.10
C MET A 163 9.62 2.78 2.22
N GLU A 164 10.90 3.03 1.93
CA GLU A 164 11.49 4.37 2.01
C GLU A 164 10.84 5.31 0.99
N ALA A 165 10.69 4.86 -0.27
CA ALA A 165 10.02 5.61 -1.32
C ALA A 165 8.55 5.86 -1.00
N LEU A 166 7.85 4.88 -0.41
CA LEU A 166 6.48 5.08 0.07
C LEU A 166 6.44 6.17 1.15
N ALA A 167 7.28 6.07 2.18
CA ALA A 167 7.31 7.02 3.30
C ALA A 167 7.60 8.46 2.82
N GLU A 168 8.58 8.64 1.93
CA GLU A 168 8.90 9.95 1.34
C GLU A 168 7.69 10.54 0.61
N VAL A 169 6.99 9.74 -0.18
CA VAL A 169 5.82 10.18 -0.95
C VAL A 169 4.67 10.55 -0.03
N LEU A 170 4.40 9.76 1.02
CA LEU A 170 3.37 10.07 2.01
C LEU A 170 3.66 11.41 2.71
N GLN A 171 4.90 11.61 3.18
CA GLN A 171 5.32 12.87 3.79
C GLN A 171 5.17 14.06 2.84
N CYS A 172 5.54 13.90 1.57
CA CYS A 172 5.41 14.96 0.56
C CYS A 172 3.95 15.34 0.27
N LEU A 173 3.01 14.41 0.47
CA LEU A 173 1.59 14.59 0.15
C LEU A 173 0.72 14.93 1.35
N GLY A 174 1.32 15.21 2.51
CA GLY A 174 0.62 15.76 3.67
C GLY A 174 0.39 14.78 4.81
N LEU A 175 1.19 13.71 4.91
CA LEU A 175 1.25 12.92 6.13
C LEU A 175 1.71 13.84 7.29
N PRO A 176 1.00 13.88 8.44
CA PRO A 176 1.42 14.69 9.57
C PRO A 176 2.85 14.36 10.01
N THR A 177 3.65 15.38 10.30
CA THR A 177 5.09 15.21 10.62
C THR A 177 5.35 14.43 11.91
N ASP A 178 4.38 14.42 12.81
CA ASP A 178 4.37 13.69 14.07
C ASP A 178 3.76 12.28 13.94
N THR A 179 3.35 11.86 12.74
CA THR A 179 2.82 10.51 12.52
C THR A 179 3.87 9.46 12.89
N PRO A 180 3.60 8.58 13.87
CA PRO A 180 4.53 7.55 14.27
C PRO A 180 4.66 6.46 13.21
N PHE A 181 5.91 6.12 12.89
CA PHE A 181 6.29 4.90 12.17
C PHE A 181 6.72 3.84 13.19
N GLN A 182 5.86 2.87 13.44
CA GLN A 182 6.08 1.83 14.45
C GLN A 182 6.59 0.54 13.79
N HIS A 183 7.73 0.06 14.26
CA HIS A 183 8.24 -1.22 13.82
C HIS A 183 7.44 -2.37 14.46
N GLY A 184 7.10 -3.39 13.66
CA GLY A 184 6.24 -4.50 14.02
C GLY A 184 4.82 -4.36 13.49
N ILE A 185 4.09 -5.48 13.42
CA ILE A 185 2.67 -5.51 13.03
C ILE A 185 1.80 -5.45 14.29
N PRO A 186 0.63 -4.77 14.27
CA PRO A 186 -0.26 -4.71 15.42
C PRO A 186 -0.59 -6.10 15.97
N SER A 187 -0.55 -6.24 17.29
CA SER A 187 -0.96 -7.48 17.95
C SER A 187 -2.48 -7.65 17.91
N PRO A 188 -2.99 -8.89 17.85
CA PRO A 188 -4.41 -9.16 18.00
C PRO A 188 -4.97 -8.55 19.28
N PRO A 189 -6.17 -7.93 19.26
CA PRO A 189 -6.82 -7.51 20.48
C PRO A 189 -7.02 -8.74 21.38
N PHE A 190 -6.64 -8.65 22.66
CA PHE A 190 -6.77 -9.76 23.62
C PHE A 190 -8.17 -10.40 23.67
N LYS A 191 -9.22 -9.66 23.27
CA LYS A 191 -10.61 -10.12 23.24
C LYS A 191 -10.94 -11.03 22.04
N VAL A 192 -10.16 -10.97 20.96
CA VAL A 192 -10.39 -11.75 19.72
C VAL A 192 -9.73 -13.14 19.80
N LEU A 193 -8.81 -13.35 20.75
CA LEU A 193 -8.16 -14.66 21.01
C LEU A 193 -9.12 -15.75 21.53
N GLN A 194 -10.41 -15.44 21.74
CA GLN A 194 -11.40 -16.38 22.27
C GLN A 194 -12.47 -16.83 21.27
N ILE A 195 -12.53 -16.25 20.06
CA ILE A 195 -13.52 -16.65 19.06
C ILE A 195 -12.82 -17.54 18.03
N PRO A 196 -13.18 -18.83 17.91
CA PRO A 196 -12.66 -19.67 16.83
C PRO A 196 -13.10 -19.08 15.49
N PHE A 197 -12.14 -18.70 14.64
CA PHE A 197 -12.43 -18.25 13.29
C PHE A 197 -12.94 -19.44 12.48
N ILE A 198 -13.99 -19.21 11.69
CA ILE A 198 -14.74 -20.25 10.96
C ILE A 198 -13.86 -20.99 9.93
N ASP A 199 -12.75 -20.37 9.48
CA ASP A 199 -11.86 -20.95 8.47
C ASP A 199 -10.79 -21.90 9.05
N ASP A 200 -10.57 -21.94 10.37
CA ASP A 200 -9.50 -22.76 10.95
C ASP A 200 -9.87 -24.26 11.07
N ASN A 201 -11.08 -24.67 10.69
CA ASN A 201 -11.63 -26.02 10.95
C ASN A 201 -12.06 -26.82 9.71
N VAL A 202 -11.71 -26.41 8.49
CA VAL A 202 -12.20 -27.12 7.29
C VAL A 202 -11.48 -28.47 7.08
N ASP A 203 -10.28 -28.64 7.63
CA ASP A 203 -9.46 -29.86 7.46
C ASP A 203 -9.66 -30.93 8.57
N ASP A 204 -10.34 -30.61 9.66
CA ASP A 204 -10.52 -31.54 10.79
C ASP A 204 -11.82 -32.36 10.72
N LEU A 205 -12.70 -32.11 9.74
CA LEU A 205 -13.95 -32.86 9.58
C LEU A 205 -13.81 -34.19 8.81
N ASP A 206 -12.66 -34.44 8.16
CA ASP A 206 -12.44 -35.64 7.34
C ASP A 206 -11.65 -36.75 8.06
N LYS A 207 -11.12 -36.52 9.26
CA LYS A 207 -10.35 -37.54 10.01
C LYS A 207 -11.20 -38.47 10.87
N ASP A 208 -12.41 -38.08 11.23
CA ASP A 208 -13.26 -38.89 12.12
C ASP A 208 -14.07 -39.98 11.39
N LYS A 209 -13.97 -40.08 10.06
CA LYS A 209 -14.64 -41.13 9.28
C LYS A 209 -13.75 -42.33 8.88
N ALA A 210 -12.45 -42.28 9.16
CA ALA A 210 -11.51 -43.30 8.67
C ALA A 210 -11.17 -44.43 9.66
N THR A 211 -11.69 -44.41 10.90
CA THR A 211 -11.41 -45.44 11.92
C THR A 211 -12.62 -46.31 12.29
N SER A 212 -13.67 -46.30 11.48
CA SER A 212 -14.81 -47.23 11.63
C SER A 212 -15.07 -47.99 10.33
N SER A 213 -14.19 -48.92 9.98
CA SER A 213 -14.45 -50.03 9.04
C SER A 213 -13.52 -51.19 9.32
#